data_AF-A0A7J4VLS4-F1
#
_entry.id   AF-A0A7J4VLS4-F1
#
_cell.length_a   1.000
_cell.length_b   1.000
_cell.length_c   1.000
_cell.angle_alpha   90.00
_cell.angle_beta   90.00
_cell.angle_gamma   90.00
#
_symmetry.space_group_name_H-M   'P 1'
#
loop_
_entity.id
_entity.type
_entity.pdbx_description
1 polymer ?
#
loop_
_entity_poly.entity_id
_entity_poly.type
_entity_poly.pdbx_seq_one_letter_code
_entity_poly.pdbx_strand_id
1 'polypeptide(L)'
;MAARGAVGLVTDGAMRDVEGIRQTGLPIWCSGICAPPSVAHLTFVDWQQPIGCGGVAIYPNDVMVTDRDGAVVIPGAFVNAVVEAGHEAEALEVWILQKVLDGRRRPGLVPPDEATTAEYLEQKAKR
;
A
#
# COMPACT_ATOMS: atom_id res chain seq x y z
N MET A 1 14.27 -11.68 -11.60
CA MET A 1 13.82 -10.39 -11.04
C MET A 1 14.75 -9.92 -9.94
N ALA A 2 14.89 -10.67 -8.84
CA ALA A 2 15.81 -10.35 -7.73
C ALA A 2 17.24 -10.00 -8.17
N ALA A 3 17.88 -10.85 -8.99
CA ALA A 3 19.23 -10.60 -9.51
C ALA A 3 19.37 -9.34 -10.40
N ARG A 4 18.26 -8.76 -10.86
CA ARG A 4 18.23 -7.51 -11.67
C ARG A 4 17.80 -6.29 -10.84
N GLY A 5 17.67 -6.42 -9.52
CA GLY A 5 17.34 -5.30 -8.64
C GLY A 5 15.84 -4.97 -8.53
N ALA A 6 14.95 -5.86 -8.98
CA ALA A 6 13.53 -5.70 -8.68
C ALA A 6 13.29 -5.81 -7.16
N VAL A 7 12.52 -4.88 -6.60
CA VAL A 7 12.26 -4.80 -5.15
C VAL A 7 11.05 -5.61 -4.69
N GLY A 8 10.19 -6.03 -5.62
CA GLY A 8 9.01 -6.85 -5.33
C GLY A 8 8.21 -7.17 -6.60
N LEU A 9 7.14 -7.94 -6.45
CA LEU A 9 6.18 -8.26 -7.51
C LEU A 9 4.75 -8.21 -6.96
N VAL A 10 3.85 -7.52 -7.67
CA VAL A 10 2.42 -7.55 -7.41
C VAL A 10 1.73 -8.13 -8.65
N THR A 11 0.81 -9.07 -8.43
CA THR A 11 -0.03 -9.62 -9.50
C THR A 11 -1.41 -9.97 -8.94
N ASP A 12 -2.43 -9.88 -9.78
CA ASP A 12 -3.74 -10.47 -9.52
C ASP A 12 -3.87 -11.91 -10.03
N GLY A 13 -2.80 -12.46 -10.60
CA GLY A 13 -2.67 -13.87 -10.95
C GLY A 13 -2.18 -14.74 -9.78
N ALA A 14 -2.00 -16.03 -10.07
CA ALA A 14 -1.43 -17.00 -9.14
C ALA A 14 0.06 -17.25 -9.41
N MET A 15 0.79 -17.65 -8.37
CA MET A 15 2.22 -17.97 -8.41
C MET A 15 2.45 -19.49 -8.34
N ARG A 16 3.50 -19.96 -9.02
CA ARG A 16 4.02 -21.33 -8.94
C ARG A 16 5.39 -21.32 -8.25
N ASP A 17 5.88 -22.49 -7.85
CA ASP A 17 7.26 -22.70 -7.38
C ASP A 17 7.54 -21.92 -6.08
N VAL A 18 6.59 -21.97 -5.12
CA VAL A 18 6.60 -21.21 -3.86
C VAL A 18 7.92 -21.34 -3.10
N GLU A 19 8.47 -22.55 -3.01
CA GLU A 19 9.72 -22.78 -2.30
C GLU A 19 10.88 -22.04 -2.98
N GLY A 20 10.95 -22.11 -4.32
CA GLY A 20 11.95 -21.38 -5.10
C GLY A 20 11.79 -19.87 -4.95
N ILE A 21 10.56 -19.35 -5.00
CA ILE A 21 10.25 -17.93 -4.77
C ILE A 21 10.74 -17.48 -3.39
N ARG A 22 10.40 -18.22 -2.33
CA ARG A 22 10.79 -17.89 -0.95
C ARG A 22 12.31 -17.80 -0.79
N GLN A 23 13.05 -18.71 -1.42
CA GLN A 23 14.51 -18.71 -1.41
C GLN A 23 15.11 -17.48 -2.10
N THR A 24 14.39 -16.82 -3.02
CA THR A 24 14.89 -15.58 -3.65
C THR A 24 14.87 -14.37 -2.72
N GLY A 25 14.09 -14.41 -1.64
CA GLY A 25 13.86 -13.26 -0.75
C GLY A 25 13.07 -12.11 -1.41
N LEU A 26 12.61 -12.26 -2.66
CA LEU A 26 11.80 -11.25 -3.34
C LEU A 26 10.38 -11.27 -2.75
N PRO A 27 9.87 -10.16 -2.21
CA PRO A 27 8.51 -10.11 -1.70
C PRO A 27 7.50 -10.10 -2.87
N ILE A 28 6.47 -10.95 -2.76
CA ILE A 28 5.46 -11.14 -3.81
C ILE A 28 4.06 -11.11 -3.21
N TRP A 29 3.18 -10.30 -3.80
CA TRP A 29 1.75 -10.26 -3.53
C TRP A 29 1.01 -10.85 -4.73
N CYS A 30 0.20 -11.89 -4.49
CA CYS A 30 -0.52 -12.63 -5.53
C CYS A 30 -1.86 -13.14 -5.02
N SER A 31 -2.78 -13.47 -5.94
CA SER A 31 -4.13 -13.96 -5.61
C SER A 31 -4.14 -15.41 -5.09
N GLY A 32 -3.03 -16.14 -5.20
CA GLY A 32 -2.93 -17.50 -4.71
C GLY A 32 -1.77 -18.27 -5.32
N ILE A 33 -1.73 -19.58 -5.02
CA ILE A 33 -0.71 -20.50 -5.51
C ILE A 33 -1.34 -21.49 -6.48
N CYS A 34 -0.69 -21.76 -7.60
CA CYS A 34 -1.12 -22.78 -8.56
C CYS A 34 0.07 -23.59 -9.11
N ALA A 35 -0.19 -24.85 -9.47
CA ALA A 35 0.80 -25.75 -10.08
C ALA A 35 0.92 -25.62 -11.62
N PRO A 36 -0.16 -25.35 -12.39
CA PRO A 36 -0.05 -25.23 -13.84
C PRO A 36 0.88 -24.08 -14.27
N PRO A 37 1.69 -24.26 -15.33
CA PRO A 37 2.48 -23.17 -15.87
C PRO A 37 1.58 -22.10 -16.48
N SER A 38 1.94 -20.83 -16.32
CA SER A 38 1.22 -19.70 -16.91
C SER A 38 1.03 -19.84 -18.42
N VAL A 39 2.07 -20.31 -19.14
CA VAL A 39 2.04 -20.50 -20.60
C VAL A 39 1.02 -21.53 -21.10
N ALA A 40 0.39 -22.31 -20.21
CA ALA A 40 -0.70 -23.19 -20.59
C ALA A 40 -2.01 -22.43 -20.88
N HIS A 41 -2.18 -21.23 -20.32
CA HIS A 41 -3.43 -20.44 -20.43
C HIS A 41 -3.20 -18.96 -20.75
N LEU A 42 -1.98 -18.46 -20.58
CA LEU A 42 -1.62 -17.06 -20.73
C LEU A 42 -0.58 -16.90 -21.83
N THR A 43 -0.77 -15.88 -22.66
CA THR A 43 0.17 -15.44 -23.68
C THR A 43 0.67 -14.06 -23.31
N PHE A 44 1.99 -13.84 -23.38
CA PHE A 44 2.54 -12.49 -23.23
C PHE A 44 2.04 -11.60 -24.39
N VAL A 45 1.48 -10.45 -24.05
CA VAL A 45 0.94 -9.51 -25.03
C VAL A 45 1.84 -8.29 -25.18
N ASP A 46 2.16 -7.63 -24.07
CA ASP A 46 2.95 -6.39 -24.08
C ASP A 46 3.59 -6.11 -22.70
N TRP A 47 4.49 -5.13 -22.63
CA TRP A 47 5.05 -4.57 -21.41
C TRP A 47 4.85 -3.05 -21.37
N GLN A 48 5.03 -2.42 -20.20
CA GLN A 48 4.96 -0.96 -20.06
C GLN A 48 3.67 -0.35 -20.66
N GLN A 49 2.56 -1.07 -20.57
CA GLN A 49 1.22 -0.59 -20.90
C GLN A 49 0.40 -0.37 -19.63
N PRO A 50 -0.63 0.50 -19.66
CA PRO A 50 -1.62 0.56 -18.60
C PRO A 50 -2.30 -0.80 -18.44
N ILE A 51 -2.43 -1.27 -17.18
CA ILE A 51 -3.09 -2.53 -16.86
C ILE A 51 -4.18 -2.32 -15.81
N GLY A 52 -5.13 -3.26 -15.75
CA GLY A 52 -5.93 -3.50 -14.55
C GLY A 52 -5.26 -4.57 -13.70
N CYS A 53 -5.07 -4.32 -12.41
CA CYS A 53 -4.56 -5.30 -11.46
C CYS A 53 -5.20 -5.06 -10.09
N GLY A 54 -5.81 -6.08 -9.50
CA GLY A 54 -6.51 -5.92 -8.21
C GLY A 54 -7.74 -5.00 -8.30
N GLY A 55 -8.34 -4.89 -9.49
CA GLY A 55 -9.52 -4.04 -9.72
C GLY A 55 -9.23 -2.54 -9.90
N VAL A 56 -7.96 -2.12 -9.94
CA VAL A 56 -7.55 -0.73 -10.16
C VAL A 56 -6.68 -0.59 -11.41
N ALA A 57 -6.67 0.61 -12.00
CA ALA A 57 -5.80 0.94 -13.11
C ALA A 57 -4.39 1.27 -12.60
N ILE A 58 -3.37 0.70 -13.24
CA ILE A 58 -1.96 0.95 -12.95
C ILE A 58 -1.29 1.38 -14.25
N TYR A 59 -0.62 2.53 -14.22
CA TYR A 59 0.12 3.06 -15.35
C TYR A 59 1.63 2.87 -15.14
N PRO A 60 2.42 2.75 -16.23
CA PRO A 60 3.86 2.79 -16.12
C PRO A 60 4.35 4.03 -15.37
N ASN A 61 5.28 3.84 -14.45
CA ASN A 61 5.85 4.87 -13.55
C ASN A 61 4.95 5.31 -12.39
N ASP A 62 3.81 4.65 -12.16
CA ASP A 62 3.11 4.76 -10.87
C ASP A 62 3.94 4.12 -9.75
N VAL A 63 3.76 4.62 -8.53
CA VAL A 63 4.49 4.13 -7.36
C VAL A 63 3.65 3.07 -6.64
N MET A 64 4.23 1.88 -6.50
CA MET A 64 3.64 0.80 -5.71
C MET A 64 4.17 0.89 -4.27
N VAL A 65 3.26 0.91 -3.30
CA VAL A 65 3.56 0.80 -1.88
C VAL A 65 2.92 -0.48 -1.37
N THR A 66 3.69 -1.32 -0.69
CA THR A 66 3.23 -2.66 -0.28
C THR A 66 3.72 -3.00 1.11
N ASP A 67 2.88 -3.68 1.89
CA ASP A 67 3.19 -4.18 3.22
C ASP A 67 2.42 -5.49 3.51
N ARG A 68 2.21 -5.80 4.78
CA ARG A 68 1.48 -7.01 5.18
C ARG A 68 -0.04 -6.90 5.00
N ASP A 69 -0.57 -5.68 4.90
CA ASP A 69 -2.00 -5.43 4.73
C ASP A 69 -2.37 -5.47 3.24
N GLY A 70 -1.42 -5.12 2.36
CA GLY A 70 -1.56 -5.38 0.93
C GLY A 70 -0.68 -4.51 0.04
N ALA A 71 -1.29 -4.01 -1.03
CA ALA A 71 -0.63 -3.18 -2.03
C ALA A 71 -1.53 -1.98 -2.39
N VAL A 72 -0.92 -0.81 -2.51
CA VAL A 72 -1.53 0.44 -2.94
C VAL A 72 -0.75 0.98 -4.13
N VAL A 73 -1.46 1.49 -5.13
CA VAL A 73 -0.89 2.24 -6.25
C VAL A 73 -1.09 3.73 -6.01
N ILE A 74 -0.03 4.51 -6.15
CA ILE A 74 -0.05 5.97 -6.12
C ILE A 74 0.27 6.45 -7.54
N PRO A 75 -0.64 7.15 -8.22
CA PRO A 75 -0.33 7.61 -9.56
C PRO A 75 0.84 8.59 -9.53
N GLY A 76 1.77 8.46 -10.47
CA GLY A 76 3.07 9.16 -10.42
C GLY A 76 2.96 10.68 -10.24
N ALA A 77 1.93 11.30 -10.84
CA ALA A 77 1.67 12.74 -10.74
C ALA A 77 1.24 13.22 -9.34
N PHE A 78 0.76 12.32 -8.48
CA PHE A 78 0.22 12.65 -7.16
C PHE A 78 1.12 12.24 -6.00
N VAL A 79 2.30 11.66 -6.27
CA VAL A 79 3.19 11.12 -5.23
C VAL A 79 3.48 12.16 -4.14
N ASN A 80 3.87 13.38 -4.50
CA ASN A 80 4.18 14.42 -3.51
C ASN A 80 2.96 14.79 -2.65
N ALA A 81 1.79 14.94 -3.28
CA ALA A 81 0.55 15.27 -2.57
C ALA A 81 0.13 14.15 -1.60
N VAL A 82 0.29 12.88 -2.01
CA VAL A 82 -0.01 11.72 -1.16
C VAL A 82 0.97 11.60 -0.01
N VAL A 83 2.27 11.85 -0.23
CA VAL A 83 3.28 11.85 0.84
C VAL A 83 2.98 12.92 1.88
N GLU A 84 2.69 14.16 1.47
CA GLU A 84 2.35 15.26 2.37
C GLU A 84 1.08 14.95 3.18
N ALA A 85 0.01 14.52 2.52
CA ALA A 85 -1.24 14.18 3.18
C ALA A 85 -1.12 12.95 4.10
N GLY A 86 -0.34 11.95 3.69
CA GLY A 86 -0.11 10.72 4.45
C GLY A 86 0.64 10.97 5.76
N HIS A 87 1.67 11.83 5.74
CA HIS A 87 2.37 12.22 6.95
C HIS A 87 1.44 12.92 7.97
N GLU A 88 0.54 13.76 7.48
CA GLU A 88 -0.43 14.43 8.35
C GLU A 88 -1.45 13.46 8.95
N ALA A 89 -1.98 12.55 8.12
CA ALA A 89 -2.92 11.53 8.55
C ALA A 89 -2.32 10.62 9.62
N GLU A 90 -1.10 10.12 9.40
CA GLU A 90 -0.37 9.29 10.37
C GLU A 90 -0.16 10.03 11.71
N ALA A 91 0.26 11.31 11.66
CA ALA A 91 0.47 12.11 12.86
C ALA A 91 -0.82 12.29 13.68
N LEU A 92 -1.95 12.52 13.00
CA LEU A 92 -3.26 12.60 13.61
C LEU A 92 -3.69 11.25 14.20
N GLU A 93 -3.52 10.15 13.48
CA GLU A 93 -3.89 8.80 13.95
C GLU A 93 -3.09 8.39 15.19
N VAL A 94 -1.79 8.64 15.21
CA VAL A 94 -0.93 8.40 16.39
C VAL A 94 -1.41 9.22 17.59
N TRP A 95 -1.77 10.48 17.38
CA TRP A 95 -2.30 11.34 18.44
C TRP A 95 -3.67 10.86 18.95
N ILE A 96 -4.57 10.49 18.04
CA ILE A 96 -5.88 9.91 18.36
C ILE A 96 -5.70 8.65 19.20
N LEU A 97 -4.79 7.75 18.77
CA LEU A 97 -4.51 6.51 19.47
C LEU A 97 -4.04 6.78 20.90
N GLN A 98 -3.15 7.75 21.10
CA GLN A 98 -2.72 8.16 22.44
C GLN A 98 -3.91 8.61 23.30
N LYS A 99 -4.80 9.46 22.78
CA LYS A 99 -5.99 9.91 23.52
C LYS A 99 -6.94 8.77 23.87
N VAL A 100 -7.09 7.78 22.99
CA VAL A 100 -7.86 6.57 23.28
C VAL A 100 -7.20 5.78 24.42
N LEU A 101 -5.88 5.59 24.39
CA LEU A 101 -5.13 4.90 25.45
C LEU A 101 -5.21 5.64 26.80
N ASP A 102 -5.27 6.97 26.77
CA ASP A 102 -5.48 7.82 27.95
C ASP A 102 -6.93 7.77 28.48
N GLY A 103 -7.81 6.98 27.85
CA GLY A 103 -9.18 6.74 28.30
C GLY A 103 -10.24 7.68 27.71
N ARG A 104 -9.92 8.49 26.69
CA ARG A 104 -10.90 9.34 26.02
C ARG A 104 -11.90 8.49 25.24
N ARG A 105 -13.18 8.91 25.25
CA ARG A 105 -14.24 8.23 24.51
C ARG A 105 -14.07 8.44 23.00
N ARG A 106 -14.38 7.40 22.22
CA ARG A 106 -14.22 7.39 20.76
C ARG A 106 -15.16 8.35 20.00
N PRO A 107 -16.46 8.48 20.34
CA PRO A 107 -17.33 9.43 19.65
C PRO A 107 -16.80 10.87 19.81
N GLY A 108 -16.61 11.56 18.69
CA GLY A 108 -16.00 12.90 18.63
C GLY A 108 -14.47 12.90 18.50
N LEU A 109 -13.82 11.74 18.69
CA LEU A 109 -12.39 11.53 18.46
C LEU A 109 -12.12 10.82 17.12
N VAL A 110 -13.01 9.90 16.73
CA VAL A 110 -12.95 9.18 15.43
C VAL A 110 -14.36 9.11 14.81
N PRO A 111 -14.67 9.90 13.76
CA PRO A 111 -13.86 11.00 13.23
C PRO A 111 -13.76 12.16 14.25
N PRO A 112 -12.66 12.94 14.22
CA PRO A 112 -12.47 14.07 15.12
C PRO A 112 -13.51 15.17 14.82
N ASP A 113 -14.12 15.70 15.87
CA ASP A 113 -14.97 16.90 15.78
C ASP A 113 -14.12 18.19 15.71
N GLU A 114 -14.78 19.34 15.58
CA GLU A 114 -14.11 20.64 15.49
C GLU A 114 -13.25 20.93 16.73
N ALA A 115 -13.72 20.59 17.92
CA ALA A 115 -13.00 20.82 19.17
C ALA A 115 -11.74 19.94 19.27
N THR A 116 -11.86 18.67 18.89
CA THR A 116 -10.75 17.70 18.88
C THR A 116 -9.73 18.06 17.81
N THR A 117 -10.17 18.53 16.65
CA THR A 117 -9.30 19.02 15.58
C THR A 117 -8.51 20.25 16.05
N ALA A 118 -9.17 21.22 16.71
CA ALA A 118 -8.50 22.39 17.27
C ALA A 118 -7.45 22.00 18.33
N GLU A 119 -7.79 21.06 19.23
CA GLU A 119 -6.85 20.55 20.24
C GLU A 119 -5.60 19.92 19.61
N TYR A 120 -5.79 19.09 18.57
CA TYR A 120 -4.68 18.49 17.83
C TYR A 120 -3.80 19.57 17.18
N LEU A 121 -4.39 20.55 16.51
CA LEU A 121 -3.65 21.65 15.86
C LEU A 121 -2.87 22.50 16.87
N GLU A 122 -3.47 22.81 18.03
CA GLU A 122 -2.77 23.52 19.11
C GLU A 122 -1.60 22.71 19.66
N GLN A 123 -1.75 21.39 19.83
CA GLN A 123 -0.67 20.55 20.32
C GLN A 123 0.45 20.39 19.28
N LYS A 124 0.08 20.29 18.00
CA LYS A 124 1.03 20.25 16.89
C LYS A 124 1.84 21.53 16.79
N ALA A 125 1.22 22.70 16.96
CA ALA A 125 1.92 23.99 16.93
C ALA A 125 2.91 24.19 18.09
N LYS A 126 2.80 23.40 19.17
CA LYS A 126 3.71 23.43 20.33
C LYS A 126 4.93 22.50 20.19
N ARG A 127 4.97 21.65 19.18
CA ARG A 127 6.10 20.77 18.85
C ARG A 127 7.02 21.43 17.85
#